data_AF-A0A932FL93-F1
#
_entry.id   AF-A0A932FL93-F1
#
_cell.length_a   1.000
_cell.length_b   1.000
_cell.length_c   1.000
_cell.angle_alpha   90.00
_cell.angle_beta   90.00
_cell.angle_gamma   90.00
#
_symmetry.space_group_name_H-M   'P 1'
#
loop_
_entity.id
_entity.type
_entity.pdbx_description
1 polymer ?
#
loop_
_entity_poly.entity_id
_entity_poly.type
_entity_poly.pdbx_seq_one_letter_code
_entity_poly.pdbx_strand_id
1 'polypeptide(L)'
;MSYSKLGQLLAMGEAVSAAARVLDRVARQKLKPAPIPRGATLRPGVETPLWRALVVAIHPLLQRRGAKALLAHELGLHRGRISDYFVTQAAMPDAERTLRLLEWYSRQRLSASRAGRKA
;
A
#
# COMPACT_ATOMS: atom_id res chain seq x y z
N MET A 1 27.43 -26.05 -16.63
CA MET A 1 26.34 -25.30 -15.96
C MET A 1 25.40 -24.76 -17.02
N SER A 2 24.15 -25.20 -17.04
CA SER A 2 23.23 -24.98 -18.17
C SER A 2 22.59 -23.58 -18.12
N TYR A 3 23.14 -22.62 -18.87
CA TYR A 3 22.64 -21.25 -18.98
C TYR A 3 21.24 -21.15 -19.61
N SER A 4 20.75 -22.20 -20.29
CA SER A 4 19.42 -22.17 -20.93
C SER A 4 18.27 -22.20 -19.92
N LYS A 5 18.44 -22.89 -18.79
CA LYS A 5 17.39 -23.00 -17.76
C LYS A 5 17.16 -21.67 -17.04
N LEU A 6 18.24 -20.89 -16.82
CA LEU A 6 18.16 -19.54 -16.26
C LEU A 6 17.51 -18.57 -17.24
N GLY A 7 17.84 -18.64 -18.53
CA GLY A 7 17.19 -17.82 -19.56
C GLY A 7 15.69 -18.10 -19.68
N GLN A 8 15.28 -19.38 -19.62
CA GLN A 8 13.87 -19.76 -19.63
C GLN A 8 13.11 -19.24 -18.41
N LEU A 9 13.69 -19.33 -17.21
CA LEU A 9 13.06 -18.79 -16.00
C LEU A 9 12.91 -17.26 -16.06
N LEU A 10 13.90 -16.56 -16.60
CA LEU A 10 13.85 -15.11 -16.77
C LEU A 10 12.74 -14.71 -17.74
N ALA A 11 12.68 -15.36 -18.90
CA ALA A 11 11.64 -15.13 -19.91
C ALA A 11 10.23 -15.43 -19.36
N MET A 12 10.09 -16.47 -18.55
CA MET A 12 8.81 -16.79 -17.91
C MET A 12 8.41 -15.73 -16.88
N GLY A 13 9.37 -15.20 -16.11
CA GLY A 13 9.14 -14.09 -15.18
C GLY A 13 8.70 -12.80 -15.90
N GLU A 14 9.32 -12.48 -17.03
CA GLU A 14 8.94 -11.34 -17.87
C GLU A 14 7.53 -11.51 -18.45
N ALA A 15 7.20 -12.70 -18.94
CA ALA A 15 5.88 -13.02 -19.47
C ALA A 15 4.78 -12.88 -18.38
N VAL A 16 5.04 -13.36 -17.17
CA VAL A 16 4.12 -13.21 -16.03
C VAL A 16 3.96 -11.74 -15.65
N SER A 17 5.05 -10.97 -15.62
CA SER A 17 5.00 -9.52 -15.32
C SER A 17 4.25 -8.73 -16.39
N ALA A 18 4.41 -9.08 -17.66
CA ALA A 18 3.66 -8.49 -18.76
C ALA A 18 2.16 -8.81 -18.66
N ALA A 19 1.82 -10.08 -18.40
CA ALA A 19 0.44 -10.51 -18.20
C ALA A 19 -0.22 -9.80 -17.00
N ALA A 20 0.49 -9.67 -15.88
CA ALA A 20 0.00 -8.95 -14.70
C ALA A 20 -0.33 -7.48 -15.01
N ARG A 21 0.51 -6.80 -15.80
CA ARG A 21 0.26 -5.40 -16.22
C ARG A 21 -0.97 -5.27 -17.13
N VAL A 22 -1.18 -6.22 -18.04
CA VAL A 22 -2.35 -6.25 -18.91
C VAL A 22 -3.62 -6.50 -18.10
N LEU A 23 -3.58 -7.46 -17.17
CA LEU A 23 -4.70 -7.76 -16.27
C LEU A 23 -5.05 -6.55 -15.38
N ASP A 24 -4.06 -5.84 -14.86
CA ASP A 24 -4.28 -4.61 -14.07
C ASP A 24 -4.96 -3.52 -14.92
N ARG A 25 -4.53 -3.34 -16.18
CA ARG A 25 -5.15 -2.39 -17.11
C ARG A 25 -6.61 -2.75 -17.40
N VAL A 26 -6.90 -4.02 -17.68
CA VAL A 26 -8.27 -4.50 -17.96
C VAL A 26 -9.16 -4.37 -16.71
N ALA A 27 -8.63 -4.70 -15.53
CA ALA A 27 -9.32 -4.49 -14.27
C ALA A 27 -9.69 -3.02 -14.10
N ARG A 28 -8.75 -2.09 -14.28
CA ARG A 28 -9.00 -0.63 -14.19
C ARG A 28 -10.06 -0.14 -15.19
N GLN A 29 -10.09 -0.69 -16.41
CA GLN A 29 -11.10 -0.31 -17.41
C GLN A 29 -12.51 -0.80 -17.05
N LYS A 30 -12.62 -1.97 -16.43
CA LYS A 30 -13.90 -2.52 -15.97
C LYS A 30 -14.41 -1.85 -14.68
N LEU A 31 -13.50 -1.31 -13.88
CA LEU A 31 -13.80 -0.54 -12.66
C LEU A 31 -14.05 0.93 -12.96
N LYS A 32 -14.88 1.27 -13.96
CA LYS A 32 -15.27 2.68 -14.14
C LYS A 32 -16.06 3.10 -12.89
N PRO A 33 -15.54 3.99 -12.04
CA PRO A 33 -16.18 4.30 -10.78
C PRO A 33 -17.50 5.02 -11.07
N ALA A 34 -18.54 4.72 -10.29
CA ALA A 34 -19.73 5.55 -10.28
C ALA A 34 -19.35 7.00 -9.88
N PRO A 35 -19.95 8.03 -10.48
CA PRO A 35 -19.65 9.41 -10.13
C PRO A 35 -19.91 9.66 -8.65
N ILE A 36 -18.87 10.13 -7.95
CA ILE A 36 -18.91 10.40 -6.51
C ILE A 36 -19.45 11.82 -6.30
N PRO A 37 -20.38 12.04 -5.36
CA PRO A 37 -20.85 13.38 -5.02
C PRO A 37 -19.69 14.31 -4.67
N ARG A 38 -19.76 15.57 -5.09
CA ARG A 38 -18.72 16.57 -4.74
C ARG A 38 -18.57 16.65 -3.22
N GLY A 39 -17.34 16.53 -2.74
CA GLY A 39 -17.01 16.53 -1.30
C GLY A 39 -17.08 15.17 -0.61
N ALA A 40 -17.50 14.10 -1.29
CA ALA A 40 -17.42 12.76 -0.73
C ALA A 40 -16.04 12.13 -0.95
N THR A 41 -15.49 11.52 0.12
CA THR A 41 -14.26 10.73 0.04
C THR A 41 -14.60 9.32 -0.45
N LEU A 42 -13.75 8.76 -1.31
CA LEU A 42 -13.77 7.34 -1.64
C LEU A 42 -13.78 6.49 -0.36
N ARG A 43 -14.64 5.48 -0.32
CA ARG A 43 -14.58 4.46 0.73
C ARG A 43 -13.56 3.38 0.35
N PRO A 44 -12.84 2.79 1.31
CA PRO A 44 -11.97 1.66 1.04
C PRO A 44 -12.74 0.54 0.31
N GLY A 45 -12.16 -0.01 -0.75
CA GLY A 45 -12.86 -0.95 -1.62
C GLY A 45 -12.12 -1.22 -2.93
N VAL A 46 -12.81 -1.87 -3.87
CA VAL A 46 -12.24 -2.22 -5.19
C VAL A 46 -11.83 -0.97 -5.99
N GLU A 47 -12.56 0.13 -5.78
CA GLU A 47 -12.32 1.44 -6.41
C GLU A 47 -11.11 2.21 -5.83
N THR A 48 -10.47 1.70 -4.77
CA THR A 48 -9.31 2.34 -4.12
C THR A 48 -8.06 1.45 -4.14
N PRO A 49 -7.60 1.01 -5.32
CA PRO A 49 -6.53 0.01 -5.43
C PRO A 49 -5.21 0.50 -4.84
N LEU A 50 -4.88 1.79 -4.99
CA LEU A 50 -3.65 2.37 -4.42
C LEU A 50 -3.70 2.43 -2.89
N TRP A 51 -4.85 2.79 -2.33
CA TRP A 51 -5.04 2.78 -0.88
C TRP A 51 -4.91 1.36 -0.32
N ARG A 52 -5.54 0.38 -0.98
CA ARG A 52 -5.44 -1.03 -0.57
C ARG A 52 -4.00 -1.53 -0.60
N ALA A 53 -3.25 -1.20 -1.65
CA ALA A 53 -1.83 -1.54 -1.73
C ALA A 53 -1.01 -0.88 -0.59
N LEU A 54 -1.31 0.36 -0.26
CA LEU A 54 -0.65 1.08 0.84
C LEU A 54 -0.97 0.44 2.20
N VAL A 55 -2.22 0.07 2.47
CA VAL A 55 -2.61 -0.62 3.70
C VAL A 55 -1.86 -1.94 3.84
N VAL A 56 -1.78 -2.74 2.77
CA VAL A 56 -1.02 -4.00 2.76
C VAL A 56 0.47 -3.76 3.08
N ALA A 57 1.07 -2.71 2.51
CA ALA A 57 2.46 -2.37 2.74
C ALA A 57 2.75 -1.88 4.18
N ILE A 58 1.79 -1.19 4.80
CA ILE A 58 1.92 -0.61 6.15
C ILE A 58 1.56 -1.60 7.24
N HIS A 59 0.62 -2.51 7.00
CA HIS A 59 0.09 -3.42 8.02
C HIS A 59 1.18 -4.17 8.82
N PRO A 60 2.24 -4.74 8.20
CA PRO A 60 3.32 -5.40 8.94
C PRO A 60 4.08 -4.48 9.90
N LEU A 61 4.23 -3.20 9.54
CA LEU A 61 4.92 -2.22 10.37
C LEU A 61 4.14 -1.88 11.65
N LEU A 62 2.82 -2.06 11.62
CA LEU A 62 1.92 -1.77 12.74
C LEU A 62 1.78 -2.92 13.75
N GLN A 63 2.40 -4.08 13.50
CA GLN A 63 2.36 -5.22 14.40
C GLN A 63 3.25 -5.02 15.64
N ARG A 64 4.24 -4.12 15.55
CA ARG A 64 5.12 -3.80 16.70
C ARG A 64 4.31 -3.09 17.79
N ARG A 65 4.52 -3.49 19.05
CA ARG A 65 3.87 -2.86 20.21
C ARG A 65 4.10 -1.34 20.18
N GLY A 66 3.02 -0.58 20.33
CA GLY A 66 3.07 0.89 20.33
C GLY A 66 3.11 1.55 18.94
N ALA A 67 3.36 0.81 17.85
CA ALA A 67 3.49 1.41 16.50
C ALA A 67 2.21 2.14 16.06
N LYS A 68 1.03 1.60 16.38
CA LYS A 68 -0.26 2.26 16.10
C LYS A 68 -0.40 3.59 16.84
N ALA A 69 0.08 3.68 18.09
CA ALA A 69 0.00 4.91 18.88
C ALA A 69 0.97 5.97 18.37
N LEU A 70 2.19 5.57 18.00
CA LEU A 70 3.16 6.47 17.36
C LEU A 70 2.64 7.01 16.03
N LEU A 71 2.08 6.13 15.18
CA LEU A 71 1.48 6.57 13.92
C LEU A 71 0.29 7.53 14.16
N ALA A 72 -0.55 7.26 15.16
CA ALA A 72 -1.64 8.17 15.51
C ALA A 72 -1.13 9.57 15.86
N HIS A 73 -0.04 9.64 16.64
CA HIS A 73 0.61 10.90 17.00
C HIS A 73 1.17 11.64 15.77
N GLU A 74 1.93 10.95 14.90
CA GLU A 74 2.48 11.52 13.66
C GLU A 74 1.39 12.07 12.72
N LEU A 75 0.23 11.39 12.65
CA LEU A 75 -0.90 11.83 11.83
C LEU A 75 -1.79 12.87 12.51
N GLY A 76 -1.53 13.22 13.78
CA GLY A 76 -2.37 14.13 14.56
C GLY A 76 -3.80 13.60 14.74
N LEU A 77 -3.93 12.30 15.05
CA LEU A 77 -5.21 11.58 15.15
C LEU A 77 -5.37 10.89 16.51
N HIS A 78 -6.62 10.69 16.92
CA HIS A 78 -6.92 9.79 18.02
C HIS A 78 -6.59 8.33 17.64
N ARG A 79 -6.06 7.54 18.58
CA ARG A 79 -5.62 6.15 18.33
C ARG A 79 -6.67 5.27 17.64
N GLY A 80 -7.95 5.50 17.95
CA GLY A 80 -9.06 4.74 17.36
C GLY A 80 -9.14 4.89 15.84
N ARG A 81 -8.77 6.05 15.28
CA ARG A 81 -8.76 6.30 13.83
C ARG A 81 -7.78 5.42 13.07
N ILE A 82 -6.69 4.99 13.71
CA ILE A 82 -5.74 4.07 13.10
C ILE A 82 -6.38 2.70 12.87
N SER A 83 -7.24 2.25 13.78
CA SER A 83 -8.01 1.02 13.57
C SER A 83 -9.02 1.18 12.43
N ASP A 84 -9.68 2.33 12.33
CA ASP A 84 -10.62 2.62 11.22
C ASP A 84 -9.95 2.51 9.85
N TYR A 85 -8.68 2.92 9.74
CA TYR A 85 -7.94 2.92 8.48
C TYR A 85 -7.33 1.56 8.12
N PHE A 86 -6.69 0.90 9.09
CA PHE A 86 -5.82 -0.25 8.80
C PHE A 86 -6.38 -1.59 9.30
N VAL A 87 -7.37 -1.58 10.20
CA VAL A 87 -7.96 -2.81 10.76
C VAL A 87 -9.34 -3.05 10.17
N THR A 88 -10.28 -2.14 10.41
CA THR A 88 -11.65 -2.28 9.92
C THR A 88 -11.81 -1.79 8.49
N GLN A 89 -10.86 -0.97 8.00
CA GLN A 89 -10.89 -0.34 6.68
C GLN A 89 -12.23 0.37 6.41
N ALA A 90 -12.80 1.00 7.44
CA ALA A 90 -14.07 1.71 7.36
C ALA A 90 -13.93 3.13 6.79
N ALA A 91 -12.71 3.69 6.82
CA ALA A 91 -12.43 5.06 6.41
C ALA A 91 -11.08 5.18 5.68
N MET A 92 -10.96 6.21 4.86
CA MET A 92 -9.68 6.69 4.32
C MET A 92 -9.29 7.99 5.02
N PRO A 93 -7.99 8.22 5.26
CA PRO A 93 -7.51 9.55 5.64
C PRO A 93 -7.78 10.56 4.51
N ASP A 94 -7.87 11.84 4.87
CA ASP A 94 -7.84 12.93 3.89
C ASP A 94 -6.49 13.02 3.18
N ALA A 95 -6.41 13.89 2.18
CA ALA A 95 -5.23 14.04 1.33
C ALA A 95 -3.96 14.39 2.13
N GLU A 96 -4.03 15.38 3.03
CA GLU A 96 -2.89 15.82 3.84
C GLU A 96 -2.40 14.68 4.75
N ARG A 97 -3.32 14.00 5.43
CA ARG A 97 -2.98 12.85 6.28
C ARG A 97 -2.42 11.68 5.47
N THR A 98 -2.85 11.51 4.22
CA THR A 98 -2.29 10.52 3.31
C THR A 98 -0.85 10.86 2.94
N LEU A 99 -0.54 12.14 2.66
CA LEU A 99 0.84 12.57 2.38
C LEU A 99 1.76 12.33 3.57
N ARG A 100 1.32 12.67 4.79
CA ARG A 100 2.08 12.38 6.02
C ARG A 100 2.30 10.88 6.23
N LEU A 101 1.29 10.06 5.94
CA LEU A 101 1.41 8.61 6.02
C LEU A 101 2.46 8.05 5.04
N LEU A 102 2.51 8.58 3.81
CA LEU A 102 3.50 8.19 2.81
C LEU A 102 4.92 8.59 3.23
N GLU A 103 5.08 9.80 3.77
CA GLU A 103 6.35 10.28 4.34
C GLU A 103 6.82 9.35 5.47
N TRP A 104 5.93 9.04 6.41
CA TRP A 104 6.22 8.14 7.51
C TRP A 104 6.64 6.75 7.01
N TYR A 105 5.90 6.19 6.05
CA TYR A 105 6.21 4.90 5.45
C TYR A 105 7.59 4.89 4.78
N SER A 106 7.93 5.96 4.06
CA SER A 106 9.26 6.14 3.46
C SER A 106 10.38 6.12 4.51
N ARG A 107 10.20 6.84 5.63
CA ARG A 107 11.16 6.82 6.76
C ARG A 107 11.34 5.40 7.33
N GLN A 108 10.26 4.64 7.51
CA GLN A 108 10.34 3.25 7.99
C GLN A 108 11.08 2.33 7.01
N ARG A 109 10.89 2.53 5.71
CA ARG A 109 11.61 1.76 4.67
C ARG A 109 13.09 2.08 4.66
N LEU A 110 13.45 3.35 4.79
CA LEU A 110 14.85 3.79 4.85
C LEU A 110 15.55 3.24 6.10
N SER A 111 14.89 3.24 7.26
CA SER A 111 15.47 2.71 8.50
C SER A 111 15.74 1.21 8.41
N ALA A 112 14.81 0.43 7.84
CA ALA A 112 14.98 -1.00 7.58
C ALA A 112 16.17 -1.28 6.64
N SER A 113 16.32 -0.50 5.57
CA SER A 113 17.44 -0.65 4.60
C SER A 113 18.82 -0.35 5.21
N ARG A 114 18.87 0.50 6.25
CA ARG A 114 20.11 0.82 6.98
C ARG A 114 20.45 -0.27 7.98
N ALA A 115 19.44 -0.83 8.65
CA ALA A 115 19.64 -1.94 9.59
C ALA A 115 20.21 -3.18 8.89
N GLY A 116 19.71 -3.52 7.69
CA GLY A 116 20.22 -4.64 6.90
C GLY A 116 21.62 -4.46 6.28
N ARG A 117 22.18 -3.24 6.31
CA ARG A 117 23.56 -2.97 5.85
C ARG A 117 24.62 -3.10 6.96
N LYS A 118 24.19 -3.21 8.22
CA LYS A 118 25.07 -3.32 9.39
C LYS A 118 25.15 -4.75 9.95
N ALA A 119 24.39 -5.67 9.39
CA ALA A 119 24.39 -7.10 9.73
C ALA A 119 25.15 -7.86 8.63
#